data_AF-A0A7J4EJL9-F1
#
_entry.id   AF-A0A7J4EJL9-F1
#
_cell.length_a   1.000
_cell.length_b   1.000
_cell.length_c   1.000
_cell.angle_alpha   90.00
_cell.angle_beta   90.00
_cell.angle_gamma   90.00
#
_symmetry.space_group_name_H-M   'P 1'
#
loop_
_entity.id
_entity.type
_entity.pdbx_description
1 polymer ?
#
loop_
_entity_poly.entity_id
_entity_poly.type
_entity_poly.pdbx_seq_one_letter_code
_entity_poly.pdbx_strand_id
1 'polypeptide(L)'
;MKIKKIIDSKIINSLNITYIEHWITYSILIGIVAGAGAIILYSLIDFITTYVLGGIGGYYPPPSGGEISITALNSYDHAETQIHPYVLAVIPAIGGLIVGAIIYHWAPEAEGHGTDAVINSFHNNRGIIRQRVPIIKAISSAITIGTGG
;
A
#
# COMPACT_ATOMS: atom_id res chain seq x y z
N MET A 1 18.13 -29.09 40.08
CA MET A 1 18.07 -27.62 39.86
C MET A 1 19.27 -27.02 39.10
N LYS A 2 20.46 -27.65 39.03
CA LYS A 2 21.65 -27.09 38.33
C LYS A 2 21.66 -27.28 36.80
N ILE A 3 21.00 -28.29 36.26
CA ILE A 3 21.04 -28.63 34.81
C ILE A 3 20.30 -27.59 33.96
N LYS A 4 19.16 -27.07 34.43
CA LYS A 4 18.35 -26.06 33.71
C LYS A 4 19.12 -24.76 33.45
N LYS A 5 19.89 -24.31 34.45
CA LYS A 5 20.70 -23.07 34.39
C LYS A 5 21.89 -23.16 33.40
N ILE A 6 22.38 -24.37 33.12
CA ILE A 6 23.47 -24.62 32.16
C ILE A 6 22.93 -24.66 30.72
N ILE A 7 21.69 -25.12 30.54
CA ILE A 7 21.01 -25.14 29.24
C ILE A 7 20.64 -23.71 28.82
N ASP A 8 20.08 -22.92 29.74
CA ASP A 8 19.74 -21.51 29.49
C ASP A 8 20.99 -20.68 29.13
N SER A 9 22.12 -20.87 29.84
CA SER A 9 23.35 -20.11 29.55
C SER A 9 24.02 -20.49 28.22
N LYS A 10 23.92 -21.76 27.80
CA LYS A 10 24.39 -22.20 26.47
C LYS A 10 23.50 -21.68 25.35
N ILE A 11 22.18 -21.67 25.54
CA ILE A 11 21.22 -21.13 24.58
C ILE A 11 21.43 -19.62 24.41
N ILE A 12 21.59 -18.89 25.51
CA ILE A 12 21.84 -17.44 25.51
C ILE A 12 23.22 -17.10 24.91
N ASN A 13 24.24 -17.96 25.06
CA ASN A 13 25.53 -17.77 24.38
C ASN A 13 25.53 -18.21 22.91
N SER A 14 24.63 -19.13 22.50
CA SER A 14 24.44 -19.50 21.09
C SER A 14 23.62 -18.47 20.31
N LEU A 15 22.75 -17.75 21.01
CA LEU A 15 22.10 -16.54 20.53
C LEU A 15 23.13 -15.44 20.66
N ASN A 16 23.87 -15.16 19.59
CA ASN A 16 24.78 -14.03 19.56
C ASN A 16 23.94 -12.76 19.75
N ILE A 17 23.76 -12.31 21.00
CA ILE A 17 22.78 -11.27 21.40
C ILE A 17 22.99 -10.01 20.57
N THR A 18 24.25 -9.68 20.31
CA THR A 18 24.65 -8.59 19.43
C THR A 18 24.11 -8.73 18.02
N TYR A 19 23.96 -9.94 17.48
CA TYR A 19 23.31 -10.15 16.18
C TYR A 19 21.83 -9.80 16.29
N ILE A 20 21.10 -10.40 17.25
CA ILE A 20 19.65 -10.21 17.42
C ILE A 20 19.28 -8.74 17.62
N GLU A 21 20.08 -7.99 18.38
CA GLU A 21 19.89 -6.55 18.60
C GLU A 21 19.79 -5.77 17.27
N HIS A 22 20.70 -6.01 16.33
CA HIS A 22 20.71 -5.31 15.04
C HIS A 22 19.48 -5.66 14.18
N TRP A 23 19.10 -6.94 14.11
CA TRP A 23 17.95 -7.38 13.30
C TRP A 23 16.62 -6.87 13.85
N ILE A 24 16.49 -6.76 15.17
CA ILE A 24 15.31 -6.17 15.81
C ILE A 24 15.20 -4.69 15.46
N THR A 25 16.29 -3.93 15.55
CA THR A 25 16.28 -2.50 15.20
C THR A 25 15.87 -2.28 13.74
N TYR A 26 16.42 -3.07 12.80
CA TYR A 26 16.02 -2.98 11.39
C TYR A 26 14.55 -3.33 11.17
N SER A 27 14.03 -4.37 11.84
CA SER A 27 12.64 -4.80 11.68
C SER A 27 11.65 -3.75 12.19
N ILE A 28 11.96 -3.09 13.30
CA ILE A 28 11.15 -1.98 13.83
C ILE A 28 11.14 -0.81 12.84
N LEU A 29 12.31 -0.44 12.32
CA LEU A 29 12.43 0.65 11.35
C LEU A 29 11.63 0.35 10.08
N ILE A 30 11.74 -0.86 9.55
CA ILE A 30 10.96 -1.32 8.39
C ILE A 30 9.46 -1.26 8.68
N GLY A 31 9.02 -1.71 9.86
CA GLY A 31 7.62 -1.65 10.28
C GLY A 31 7.06 -0.23 10.32
N ILE A 32 7.82 0.72 10.86
CA ILE A 32 7.44 2.14 10.90
C ILE A 32 7.31 2.71 9.48
N VAL A 33 8.31 2.46 8.62
CA VAL A 33 8.30 2.97 7.25
C VAL A 33 7.16 2.34 6.43
N ALA A 34 6.93 1.04 6.56
CA ALA A 34 5.84 0.34 5.89
C ALA A 34 4.47 0.83 6.38
N GLY A 35 4.31 1.02 7.69
CA GLY A 35 3.08 1.57 8.28
C GLY A 35 2.79 2.99 7.80
N ALA A 36 3.79 3.87 7.79
CA ALA A 36 3.66 5.22 7.25
C ALA A 36 3.28 5.19 5.76
N GLY A 37 3.91 4.31 4.98
CA GLY A 37 3.56 4.09 3.57
C GLY A 37 2.13 3.62 3.37
N ALA A 38 1.63 2.71 4.22
CA ALA A 38 0.25 2.24 4.17
C ALA A 38 -0.75 3.36 4.49
N ILE A 39 -0.46 4.21 5.48
CA ILE A 39 -1.30 5.38 5.81
C ILE A 39 -1.37 6.34 4.61
N ILE A 40 -0.21 6.65 4.00
CA ILE A 40 -0.16 7.53 2.83
C ILE A 40 -0.97 6.94 1.66
N LEU A 41 -0.80 5.66 1.38
CA LEU A 41 -1.55 4.98 0.31
C LEU A 41 -3.05 5.01 0.58
N TYR A 42 -3.46 4.69 1.81
CA TYR A 42 -4.86 4.75 2.22
C TYR A 42 -5.44 6.15 2.06
N SER A 43 -4.73 7.19 2.53
CA SER A 43 -5.17 8.58 2.36
C SER A 43 -5.29 8.99 0.89
N LEU A 44 -4.39 8.53 0.02
CA LEU A 44 -4.48 8.79 -1.42
C LEU A 44 -5.69 8.09 -2.05
N ILE A 45 -5.96 6.84 -1.67
CA ILE A 45 -7.14 6.10 -2.16
C ILE A 45 -8.43 6.80 -1.71
N ASP A 46 -8.55 7.15 -0.43
CA ASP A 46 -9.72 7.84 0.14
C ASP A 46 -9.97 9.18 -0.56
N PHE A 47 -8.90 9.94 -0.83
CA PHE A 47 -8.96 11.18 -1.57
C PHE A 47 -9.48 10.96 -3.01
N ILE A 48 -8.83 10.09 -3.79
CA ILE A 48 -9.24 9.86 -5.19
C ILE A 48 -10.66 9.31 -5.24
N THR A 49 -11.01 8.38 -4.36
CA THR A 49 -12.36 7.80 -4.26
C THR A 49 -13.41 8.89 -4.03
N THR A 50 -13.19 9.76 -3.05
CA THR A 50 -14.18 10.78 -2.72
C THR A 50 -14.33 11.82 -3.82
N TYR A 51 -13.23 12.27 -4.43
CA TYR A 51 -13.28 13.26 -5.51
C TYR A 51 -13.80 12.68 -6.83
N VAL A 52 -13.41 11.46 -7.18
CA VAL A 52 -13.76 10.85 -8.47
C VAL A 52 -15.07 10.08 -8.38
N LEU A 53 -15.18 9.05 -7.53
CA LEU A 53 -16.41 8.26 -7.42
C LEU A 53 -17.52 9.09 -6.77
N GLY A 54 -17.21 9.82 -5.70
CA GLY A 54 -18.17 10.69 -5.02
C GLY A 54 -18.54 11.94 -5.82
N GLY A 55 -17.54 12.78 -6.10
CA GLY A 55 -17.73 14.07 -6.78
C GLY A 55 -18.19 13.97 -8.24
N ILE A 56 -17.60 13.06 -9.03
CA ILE A 56 -17.92 12.90 -10.46
C ILE A 56 -18.97 11.81 -10.69
N GLY A 57 -18.85 10.67 -10.00
CA GLY A 57 -19.75 9.52 -10.16
C GLY A 57 -21.04 9.59 -9.34
N GLY A 58 -21.12 10.46 -8.33
CA GLY A 58 -22.23 10.53 -7.38
C GLY A 58 -22.33 9.33 -6.44
N TYR A 59 -21.28 8.51 -6.36
CA TYR A 59 -21.22 7.26 -5.59
C TYR A 59 -20.16 7.34 -4.49
N TYR A 60 -20.61 7.31 -3.23
CA TYR A 60 -19.74 7.26 -2.06
C TYR A 60 -19.71 5.82 -1.54
N PRO A 61 -18.63 5.06 -1.77
CA PRO A 61 -18.50 3.73 -1.20
C PRO A 61 -18.43 3.83 0.34
N PRO A 62 -19.06 2.88 1.06
CA PRO A 62 -18.92 2.83 2.51
C PRO A 62 -17.44 2.62 2.87
N PRO A 63 -16.96 3.26 3.95
CA PRO A 63 -15.59 3.06 4.40
C PRO A 63 -15.33 1.58 4.73
N SER A 64 -14.09 1.14 4.55
CA SER A 64 -13.63 -0.17 5.00
C SER A 64 -13.95 -0.37 6.48
N GLY A 65 -14.48 -1.55 6.83
CA GLY A 65 -14.96 -1.82 8.18
C GLY A 65 -13.88 -1.62 9.24
N GLY A 66 -14.08 -0.65 10.14
CA GLY A 66 -13.17 -0.33 11.24
C GLY A 66 -12.27 0.89 11.03
N GLU A 67 -12.33 1.55 9.87
CA GLU A 67 -11.48 2.71 9.56
C GLU A 67 -12.28 4.03 9.61
N ILE A 68 -11.62 5.07 10.15
CA ILE A 68 -12.15 6.43 10.12
C ILE A 68 -11.79 7.01 8.75
N SER A 69 -12.74 7.05 7.82
CA SER A 69 -12.54 7.75 6.56
C SER A 69 -12.58 9.26 6.82
N ILE A 70 -11.42 9.89 6.70
CA ILE A 70 -11.18 11.30 7.01
C ILE A 70 -12.04 12.19 6.10
N THR A 71 -12.27 11.73 4.86
CA THR A 71 -13.02 12.49 3.84
C THR A 71 -14.51 12.12 3.83
N ALA A 72 -14.90 10.89 4.17
CA ALA A 72 -16.31 10.48 4.23
C ALA A 72 -17.08 11.08 5.42
N LEU A 73 -16.40 11.50 6.49
CA LEU A 73 -17.02 12.24 7.61
C LEU A 73 -17.72 13.53 7.16
N ASN A 74 -17.24 14.17 6.08
CA ASN A 74 -17.84 15.38 5.52
C ASN A 74 -18.89 15.11 4.43
N SER A 75 -18.97 13.87 3.94
CA SER A 75 -19.77 13.50 2.76
C SER A 75 -21.07 12.78 3.13
N TYR A 76 -21.22 12.35 4.39
CA TYR A 76 -22.40 11.61 4.88
C TYR A 76 -23.70 12.46 4.92
N ASP A 77 -23.60 13.78 4.78
CA ASP A 77 -24.74 14.71 4.80
C ASP A 77 -25.37 14.96 3.41
N HIS A 78 -24.85 14.36 2.34
CA HIS A 78 -25.43 14.51 0.99
C HIS A 78 -26.50 13.46 0.75
N ALA A 79 -27.68 13.74 1.28
CA ALA A 79 -28.94 13.26 0.77
C ALA A 79 -29.08 13.60 -0.73
N GLU A 80 -29.52 12.62 -1.53
CA GLU A 80 -29.94 12.75 -2.94
C GLU A 80 -28.87 12.98 -4.02
N THR A 81 -27.78 12.20 -4.05
CA THR A 81 -26.93 12.16 -5.26
C THR A 81 -27.54 11.25 -6.33
N GLN A 82 -27.87 11.84 -7.48
CA GLN A 82 -28.21 11.09 -8.70
C GLN A 82 -26.96 10.34 -9.16
N ILE A 83 -26.93 9.03 -8.92
CA ILE A 83 -25.87 8.16 -9.44
C ILE A 83 -25.93 8.21 -10.96
N HIS A 84 -24.81 8.50 -11.62
CA HIS A 84 -24.69 8.45 -13.08
C HIS A 84 -24.02 7.14 -13.50
N PRO A 85 -24.77 6.07 -13.82
CA PRO A 85 -24.20 4.73 -13.97
C PRO A 85 -23.21 4.64 -15.14
N TYR A 86 -23.48 5.38 -16.22
CA TYR A 86 -22.60 5.46 -17.38
C TYR A 86 -21.26 6.13 -17.04
N VAL A 87 -21.28 7.17 -16.20
CA VAL A 87 -20.06 7.86 -15.75
C VAL A 87 -19.26 6.92 -14.85
N LEU A 88 -19.94 6.23 -13.93
CA LEU A 88 -19.33 5.25 -13.02
C LEU A 88 -18.64 4.10 -13.77
N ALA A 89 -19.20 3.66 -14.90
CA ALA A 89 -18.60 2.63 -15.76
C ALA A 89 -17.37 3.13 -16.54
N VAL A 90 -17.32 4.42 -16.87
CA VAL A 90 -16.22 5.02 -17.67
C VAL A 90 -15.05 5.42 -16.79
N ILE A 91 -15.29 5.78 -15.52
CA ILE A 91 -14.26 6.20 -14.57
C ILE A 91 -13.10 5.19 -14.45
N PRO A 92 -13.33 3.88 -14.22
CA PRO A 92 -12.25 2.89 -14.13
C PRO A 92 -11.42 2.79 -15.42
N ALA A 93 -12.07 2.93 -16.59
CA ALA A 93 -11.37 2.87 -17.87
C ALA A 93 -10.41 4.06 -18.06
N ILE A 94 -10.85 5.27 -17.67
CA ILE A 94 -9.99 6.46 -17.68
C ILE A 94 -8.87 6.31 -16.65
N GLY A 95 -9.17 5.82 -15.44
CA GLY A 95 -8.18 5.52 -14.42
C GLY A 95 -7.10 4.57 -14.93
N GLY A 96 -7.50 3.46 -15.55
CA GLY A 96 -6.61 2.49 -16.17
C GLY A 96 -5.75 3.09 -17.29
N LEU A 97 -6.32 3.96 -18.13
CA LEU A 97 -5.57 4.66 -19.19
C LEU A 97 -4.49 5.58 -18.61
N ILE A 98 -4.83 6.36 -17.59
CA ILE A 98 -3.90 7.26 -16.89
C ILE A 98 -2.79 6.44 -16.25
N VAL A 99 -3.13 5.36 -15.55
CA VAL A 99 -2.17 4.46 -14.89
C VAL A 99 -1.24 3.81 -15.92
N GLY A 100 -1.78 3.34 -17.05
CA GLY A 100 -1.00 2.77 -18.14
C GLY A 100 0.00 3.77 -18.71
N ALA A 101 -0.43 5.01 -18.96
CA ALA A 101 0.46 6.08 -19.41
C ALA A 101 1.56 6.39 -18.38
N ILE A 102 1.21 6.38 -17.08
CA ILE A 102 2.17 6.63 -16.00
C ILE A 102 3.25 5.54 -15.96
N ILE A 103 2.84 4.28 -15.93
CA ILE A 103 3.76 3.15 -15.86
C ILE A 103 4.64 3.13 -17.11
N TYR A 104 4.04 3.27 -18.29
CA TYR A 104 4.75 3.23 -19.57
C TYR A 104 5.85 4.31 -19.66
N HIS A 105 5.58 5.52 -19.18
CA HIS A 105 6.52 6.63 -19.31
C HIS A 105 7.58 6.69 -18.20
N TRP A 106 7.20 6.49 -16.93
CA TRP A 106 8.11 6.75 -15.80
C TRP A 106 8.78 5.50 -15.21
N ALA A 107 8.10 4.36 -15.20
CA ALA A 107 8.68 3.10 -14.71
C ALA A 107 7.96 1.89 -15.33
N PRO A 108 8.35 1.47 -16.55
CA PRO A 108 7.82 0.25 -17.15
C PRO A 108 8.13 -0.99 -16.31
N GLU A 109 9.19 -0.93 -15.49
CA GLU A 109 9.53 -1.99 -14.53
C GLU A 109 8.50 -2.15 -13.39
N ALA A 110 7.60 -1.18 -13.21
CA ALA A 110 6.54 -1.23 -12.21
C ALA A 110 5.32 -2.04 -12.65
N GLU A 111 5.28 -2.51 -13.90
CA GLU A 111 4.19 -3.32 -14.45
C GLU A 111 3.96 -4.61 -13.63
N GLY A 112 2.71 -5.08 -13.62
CA GLY A 112 2.32 -6.34 -13.01
C GLY A 112 2.39 -6.36 -11.48
N HIS A 113 2.39 -7.57 -10.92
CA HIS A 113 2.33 -7.77 -9.48
C HIS A 113 3.63 -7.33 -8.78
N GLY A 114 3.48 -6.51 -7.72
CA GLY A 114 4.62 -6.04 -6.93
C GLY A 114 5.35 -7.16 -6.18
N THR A 115 4.65 -8.23 -5.80
CA THR A 115 5.21 -9.37 -5.07
C THR A 115 6.22 -10.15 -5.90
N ASP A 116 5.89 -10.44 -7.16
CA ASP A 116 6.77 -11.21 -8.04
C ASP A 116 8.04 -10.45 -8.36
N ALA A 117 7.94 -9.13 -8.53
CA ALA A 117 9.09 -8.26 -8.70
C ALA A 117 10.02 -8.28 -7.47
N VAL A 118 9.46 -8.29 -6.26
CA VAL A 118 10.23 -8.40 -5.01
C VAL A 118 10.89 -9.78 -4.91
N ILE A 119 10.15 -10.86 -5.16
CA ILE A 119 10.68 -12.23 -5.14
C ILE A 119 11.81 -12.38 -6.16
N ASN A 120 11.62 -11.92 -7.39
CA ASN A 120 12.61 -11.94 -8.45
C ASN A 120 13.84 -11.08 -8.08
N SER A 121 13.64 -9.93 -7.42
CA SER A 121 14.75 -9.10 -6.98
C SER A 121 15.65 -9.83 -5.98
N PHE A 122 15.04 -10.58 -5.05
CA PHE A 122 15.77 -11.33 -4.03
C PHE A 122 16.57 -12.49 -4.64
N HIS A 123 15.97 -13.24 -5.57
CA HIS A 123 16.61 -14.42 -6.17
C HIS A 123 17.62 -14.07 -7.26
N ASN A 124 17.31 -13.10 -8.12
CA ASN A 124 18.06 -12.86 -9.36
C ASN A 124 18.80 -11.51 -9.38
N ASN A 125 18.37 -10.51 -8.60
CA ASN A 125 18.92 -9.14 -8.64
C ASN A 125 19.56 -8.68 -7.32
N ARG A 126 19.97 -9.60 -6.44
CA ARG A 126 20.63 -9.31 -5.15
C ARG A 126 19.82 -8.37 -4.23
N GLY A 127 18.49 -8.40 -4.36
CA GLY A 127 17.56 -7.54 -3.62
C GLY A 127 17.51 -6.08 -4.08
N ILE A 128 18.07 -5.76 -5.26
CA ILE A 128 18.10 -4.38 -5.76
C ILE A 128 16.81 -4.06 -6.51
N ILE A 129 16.08 -3.04 -6.04
CA ILE A 129 14.90 -2.47 -6.70
C ILE A 129 15.15 -0.98 -6.93
N ARG A 130 14.78 -0.46 -8.11
CA ARG A 130 14.89 0.97 -8.43
C ARG A 130 13.99 1.78 -7.50
N GLN A 131 14.53 2.79 -6.83
CA GLN A 131 13.82 3.60 -5.82
C GLN A 131 12.55 4.28 -6.33
N ARG A 132 12.46 4.57 -7.63
CA ARG A 132 11.26 5.15 -8.27
C ARG A 132 10.08 4.17 -8.36
N VAL A 133 10.34 2.86 -8.39
CA VAL A 133 9.32 1.84 -8.65
C VAL A 133 8.27 1.77 -7.54
N PRO A 134 8.64 1.71 -6.24
CA PRO A 134 7.67 1.74 -5.15
C PRO A 134 6.77 2.98 -5.16
N ILE A 135 7.33 4.16 -5.49
CA ILE A 135 6.58 5.42 -5.54
C ILE A 135 5.54 5.38 -6.66
N ILE A 136 5.98 5.01 -7.87
CA ILE A 136 5.08 4.93 -9.03
C ILE A 136 4.01 3.86 -8.80
N LYS A 137 4.37 2.72 -8.20
CA LYS A 137 3.41 1.66 -7.86
C LYS A 137 2.38 2.13 -6.85
N ALA A 138 2.77 2.88 -5.81
CA ALA A 138 1.83 3.46 -4.86
C ALA A 138 0.85 4.43 -5.53
N ILE A 139 1.33 5.32 -6.39
CA ILE A 139 0.49 6.29 -7.13
C ILE A 139 -0.46 5.56 -8.09
N SER A 140 0.06 4.63 -8.88
CA SER A 140 -0.74 3.82 -9.81
C SER A 140 -1.80 3.02 -9.08
N SER A 141 -1.46 2.35 -7.97
CA SER A 141 -2.42 1.63 -7.15
C SER A 141 -3.49 2.55 -6.56
N ALA A 142 -3.12 3.74 -6.07
CA ALA A 142 -4.09 4.69 -5.55
C ALA A 142 -5.10 5.14 -6.61
N ILE A 143 -4.64 5.41 -7.84
CA ILE A 143 -5.50 5.80 -8.96
C ILE A 143 -6.39 4.62 -9.39
N THR A 144 -5.84 3.42 -9.58
CA THR A 144 -6.63 2.25 -9.96
C THR A 144 -7.73 1.96 -8.94
N ILE A 145 -7.37 1.83 -7.66
CA ILE A 145 -8.33 1.51 -6.59
C ILE A 145 -9.31 2.67 -6.40
N GLY A 146 -8.81 3.91 -6.35
CA GLY A 146 -9.64 5.09 -6.13
C GLY A 146 -10.59 5.45 -7.29
N THR A 147 -10.37 4.87 -8.47
CA THR A 147 -11.31 4.98 -9.60
C THR A 147 -12.28 3.80 -9.69
N GLY A 148 -12.15 2.80 -8.80
CA GLY A 148 -12.99 1.60 -8.80
C GLY A 148 -12.57 0.54 -9.82
N GLY A 149 -11.29 0.55 -10.23
CA GLY A 149 -10.67 -0.49 -11.05
C GLY A 149 -10.10 -1.67 -10.26
#